data_AF-A0AAN8C4H4-F1
#
_entry.id   AF-A0AAN8C4H4-F1
#
_cell.length_a   1.000
_cell.length_b   1.000
_cell.length_c   1.000
_cell.angle_alpha   90.00
_cell.angle_beta   90.00
_cell.angle_gamma   90.00
#
_symmetry.space_group_name_H-M   'P 1'
#
loop_
_entity.id
_entity.type
_entity.pdbx_description
1 polymer ?
#
loop_
_entity_poly.entity_id
_entity_poly.type
_entity_poly.pdbx_seq_one_letter_code
_entity_poly.pdbx_strand_id
1 'polypeptide(L)'
;MFWLSMMDHARLVFMMDFAVKTNNFELFHHCNGAMADLFFAYDCHNYARCLTWFEVFLTNIDLSHPGALDYIKLGAIAVARSLIPGALAAVDKTMEETFMRFPKTSGGLLSLFYNCGTYQKWCRTTSARAQLYELTLEMCGMIDDPEMPKAGKHRELEPAQIKKFELAVQSVISAINGFTNPWRIPDKSRLYSLASGAPIDPEVEADVLRAEAAGRAAKEQFIQERFISKRKDFFDRLKKLTLKTMDYCSKRVKLTSAQGKLFLYKEQSNLAFQLLVKSQIMEMPINLEELMRYPLSPVPHALGSPDGYFAKTNKATILHHLLQDRDEDVPYPNDALFIQDGNALFHMMSNLPPTFGGICMQLLDQMVAKHHFVFSTDCYQPDSIKAQERLRRGSSEKRIIDGPNTRRPYDFKSFLGNELNKKQLCDLLLRVWGSNEAASWIEKSMKAVVCVDGRSYDLTSTNGKVR
;
A
#
# COMPACT_ATOMS: atom_id res chain seq x y z
N MET A 1 -8.09 -9.81 -4.93
CA MET A 1 -8.72 -9.16 -6.09
C MET A 1 -8.23 -7.74 -6.33
N PHE A 2 -8.19 -6.84 -5.33
CA PHE A 2 -7.73 -5.45 -5.51
C PHE A 2 -6.42 -5.26 -6.31
N TRP A 3 -5.35 -5.99 -5.96
CA TRP A 3 -4.06 -5.86 -6.67
C TRP A 3 -4.10 -6.31 -8.13
N LEU A 4 -5.03 -7.21 -8.50
CA LEU A 4 -5.27 -7.56 -9.90
C LEU A 4 -5.96 -6.41 -10.63
N SER A 5 -6.99 -5.81 -10.02
CA SER A 5 -7.66 -4.62 -10.54
C SER A 5 -6.66 -3.46 -10.78
N MET A 6 -5.70 -3.25 -9.88
CA MET A 6 -4.62 -2.27 -10.11
C MET A 6 -3.74 -2.62 -11.34
N MET A 7 -3.47 -3.90 -11.58
CA MET A 7 -2.77 -4.34 -12.79
C MET A 7 -3.63 -4.11 -14.04
N ASP A 8 -4.94 -4.34 -13.96
CA ASP A 8 -5.88 -4.09 -15.04
C ASP A 8 -6.00 -2.59 -15.35
N HIS A 9 -5.99 -1.72 -14.34
CA HIS A 9 -5.92 -0.27 -14.52
C HIS A 9 -4.62 0.16 -15.23
N ALA A 10 -3.47 -0.40 -14.83
CA ALA A 10 -2.20 -0.12 -15.50
C ALA A 10 -2.21 -0.62 -16.95
N ARG A 11 -2.75 -1.83 -17.17
CA ARG A 11 -2.94 -2.41 -18.50
C ARG A 11 -3.83 -1.54 -19.37
N LEU A 12 -4.90 -0.96 -18.83
CA LEU A 12 -5.78 -0.03 -19.54
C LEU A 12 -5.02 1.20 -20.05
N VAL A 13 -4.10 1.75 -19.25
CA VAL A 13 -3.23 2.86 -19.68
C VAL A 13 -2.27 2.41 -20.78
N PHE A 14 -1.68 1.22 -20.67
CA PHE A 14 -0.79 0.68 -21.71
C PHE A 14 -1.54 0.37 -23.01
N MET A 15 -2.77 -0.14 -22.93
CA MET A 15 -3.63 -0.36 -24.08
C MET A 15 -4.00 0.95 -24.77
N MET A 16 -4.24 2.01 -24.00
CA MET A 16 -4.49 3.35 -24.54
C MET A 16 -3.25 3.92 -25.23
N ASP A 17 -2.05 3.82 -24.63
CA ASP A 17 -0.80 4.25 -25.27
C ASP A 17 -0.53 3.45 -26.55
N PHE A 18 -0.72 2.14 -26.51
CA PHE A 18 -0.62 1.28 -27.69
C PHE A 18 -1.62 1.68 -28.78
N ALA A 19 -2.87 1.96 -28.41
CA ALA A 19 -3.91 2.38 -29.35
C ALA A 19 -3.52 3.68 -30.06
N VAL A 20 -2.98 4.65 -29.32
CA VAL A 20 -2.45 5.90 -29.89
C VAL A 20 -1.24 5.64 -30.78
N LYS A 21 -0.25 4.87 -30.30
CA LYS A 21 0.99 4.56 -31.03
C LYS A 21 0.77 3.77 -32.32
N THR A 22 -0.37 3.08 -32.45
CA THR A 22 -0.74 2.26 -33.61
C THR A 22 -1.95 2.80 -34.39
N ASN A 23 -2.49 3.95 -33.99
CA ASN A 23 -3.74 4.51 -34.52
C ASN A 23 -4.91 3.50 -34.52
N ASN A 24 -5.02 2.66 -33.49
CA ASN A 24 -6.09 1.69 -33.35
C ASN A 24 -7.33 2.34 -32.74
N PHE A 25 -8.28 2.73 -33.60
CA PHE A 25 -9.52 3.40 -33.19
C PHE A 25 -10.39 2.59 -32.23
N GLU A 26 -10.61 1.31 -32.51
CA GLU A 26 -11.50 0.46 -31.71
C GLU A 26 -10.96 0.31 -30.28
N LEU A 27 -9.64 0.08 -30.16
CA LEU A 27 -8.99 -0.01 -28.88
C LEU A 27 -8.97 1.34 -28.14
N PHE A 28 -8.74 2.44 -28.87
CA PHE A 28 -8.81 3.79 -28.32
C PHE A 28 -10.20 4.10 -27.75
N HIS A 29 -11.26 3.79 -28.50
CA HIS A 29 -12.65 3.96 -28.07
C HIS A 29 -12.96 3.13 -26.82
N HIS A 30 -12.61 1.84 -26.84
CA HIS A 30 -12.78 0.95 -25.69
C HIS A 30 -12.06 1.48 -24.43
N CYS A 31 -10.80 1.91 -24.58
CA CYS A 31 -10.01 2.39 -23.44
C CYS A 31 -10.61 3.66 -22.82
N ASN A 32 -11.04 4.63 -23.63
CA ASN A 32 -11.69 5.84 -23.13
C ASN A 32 -13.00 5.51 -22.39
N GLY A 33 -13.80 4.59 -22.93
CA GLY A 33 -15.03 4.14 -22.26
C GLY A 33 -14.77 3.50 -20.90
N ALA A 34 -13.78 2.61 -20.81
CA ALA A 34 -13.40 1.96 -19.55
C ALA A 34 -12.74 2.94 -18.55
N MET A 35 -11.94 3.90 -19.01
CA MET A 35 -11.36 4.93 -18.15
C MET A 35 -12.43 5.84 -17.54
N ALA A 36 -13.54 6.09 -18.24
CA ALA A 36 -14.64 6.88 -17.71
C ALA A 36 -15.25 6.24 -16.45
N ASP A 37 -15.40 4.91 -16.39
CA ASP A 37 -15.86 4.18 -15.20
C ASP A 37 -14.98 4.54 -13.99
N LEU A 38 -13.65 4.54 -14.17
CA LEU A 38 -12.70 4.86 -13.11
C LEU A 38 -12.77 6.33 -12.70
N PHE A 39 -12.99 7.25 -13.64
CA PHE A 39 -13.15 8.66 -13.31
C PHE A 39 -14.40 8.95 -12.49
N PHE A 40 -15.48 8.21 -12.72
CA PHE A 40 -16.64 8.25 -11.82
C PHE A 40 -16.31 7.65 -10.44
N ALA A 41 -15.64 6.49 -10.40
CA ALA A 41 -15.26 5.82 -9.15
C ALA A 41 -14.44 6.72 -8.21
N TYR A 42 -13.51 7.49 -8.77
CA TYR A 42 -12.56 8.33 -8.01
C TYR A 42 -12.89 9.82 -8.02
N ASP A 43 -14.14 10.18 -8.32
CA ASP A 43 -14.65 11.57 -8.29
C ASP A 43 -13.88 12.57 -9.18
N CYS A 44 -13.28 12.09 -10.27
CA CYS A 44 -12.64 12.91 -11.31
C CYS A 44 -13.70 13.51 -12.27
N HIS A 45 -14.70 14.19 -11.72
CA HIS A 45 -15.96 14.55 -12.39
C HIS A 45 -15.80 15.35 -13.69
N ASN A 46 -14.81 16.25 -13.77
CA ASN A 46 -14.55 17.00 -14.99
C ASN A 46 -14.14 16.07 -16.14
N TYR A 47 -13.25 15.12 -15.85
CA TYR A 47 -12.83 14.12 -16.82
C TYR A 47 -13.93 13.11 -17.09
N ALA A 48 -14.62 12.62 -16.05
CA ALA A 48 -15.70 11.66 -16.17
C ALA A 48 -16.78 12.16 -17.15
N ARG A 49 -17.27 13.39 -16.94
CA ARG A 49 -18.29 14.03 -17.79
C ARG A 49 -17.85 14.14 -19.24
N CYS A 50 -16.70 14.78 -19.48
CA CYS A 50 -16.23 15.06 -20.84
C CYS A 50 -15.84 13.77 -21.57
N LEU A 51 -15.25 12.80 -20.87
CA LEU A 51 -14.85 11.54 -21.45
C LEU A 51 -16.05 10.67 -21.84
N THR A 52 -17.10 10.63 -21.02
CA THR A 52 -18.34 9.92 -21.39
C THR A 52 -19.03 10.58 -22.58
N TRP A 53 -19.04 11.91 -22.68
CA TRP A 53 -19.52 12.59 -23.89
C TRP A 53 -18.69 12.21 -25.11
N PHE A 54 -17.36 12.22 -24.97
CA PHE A 54 -16.45 11.87 -26.05
C PHE A 54 -16.62 10.42 -26.51
N GLU A 55 -16.79 9.48 -25.58
CA GLU A 55 -17.11 8.08 -25.88
C GLU A 55 -18.40 7.96 -26.68
N VAL A 56 -19.49 8.63 -26.25
CA VAL A 56 -20.77 8.63 -26.98
C VAL A 56 -20.62 9.27 -28.35
N PHE A 57 -19.84 10.35 -28.45
CA PHE A 57 -19.53 11.00 -29.72
C PHE A 57 -18.82 10.06 -30.68
N LEU A 58 -17.78 9.34 -30.22
CA LEU A 58 -17.07 8.35 -31.01
C LEU A 58 -17.97 7.18 -31.43
N THR A 59 -18.87 6.72 -30.56
CA THR A 59 -19.85 5.67 -30.88
C THR A 59 -20.79 6.08 -32.02
N ASN A 60 -21.13 7.37 -32.11
CA ASN A 60 -22.10 7.91 -33.07
C ASN A 60 -21.43 8.75 -34.18
N ILE A 61 -20.13 8.58 -34.39
CA ILE A 61 -19.37 9.47 -35.27
C ILE A 61 -19.83 9.36 -36.73
N ASP A 62 -20.13 8.16 -37.21
CA ASP A 62 -20.63 7.96 -38.59
C ASP A 62 -22.04 8.53 -38.79
N LEU A 63 -22.86 8.56 -37.74
CA LEU A 63 -24.19 9.14 -37.81
C LEU A 63 -24.14 10.67 -37.81
N SER A 64 -23.28 11.24 -36.97
CA SER A 64 -23.15 12.69 -36.81
C SER A 64 -22.29 13.35 -37.90
N HIS A 65 -21.26 12.64 -38.36
CA HIS A 65 -20.27 13.11 -39.35
C HIS A 65 -19.92 11.96 -40.31
N PRO A 66 -20.81 11.64 -41.28
CA PRO A 66 -20.57 10.58 -42.25
C PRO A 66 -19.20 10.73 -42.94
N GLY A 67 -18.41 9.65 -42.96
CA GLY A 67 -17.06 9.62 -43.54
C GLY A 67 -15.94 10.06 -42.60
N ALA A 68 -16.24 10.64 -41.44
CA ALA A 68 -15.21 11.02 -40.45
C ALA A 68 -14.49 9.80 -39.85
N LEU A 69 -15.17 8.66 -39.73
CA LEU A 69 -14.54 7.43 -39.23
C LEU A 69 -13.39 6.96 -40.13
N ASP A 70 -13.52 7.12 -41.44
CA ASP A 70 -12.47 6.73 -42.39
C ASP A 70 -11.20 7.56 -42.16
N TYR A 71 -11.34 8.88 -41.97
CA TYR A 71 -10.21 9.75 -41.63
C TYR A 71 -9.58 9.39 -40.28
N ILE A 72 -10.38 9.02 -39.29
CA ILE A 72 -9.90 8.58 -37.97
C ILE A 72 -9.09 7.29 -38.09
N LYS A 73 -9.60 6.31 -38.83
CA LYS A 73 -8.91 5.04 -39.10
C LYS A 73 -7.61 5.24 -39.91
N LEU A 74 -7.56 6.26 -40.76
CA LEU A 74 -6.39 6.58 -41.58
C LEU A 74 -5.30 7.39 -40.87
N GLY A 75 -5.53 7.87 -39.64
CA GLY A 75 -4.46 8.55 -38.86
C GLY A 75 -4.89 9.73 -38.02
N ALA A 76 -6.18 10.04 -37.86
CA ALA A 76 -6.57 11.28 -37.17
C ALA A 76 -6.54 11.23 -35.63
N ILE A 77 -6.21 10.07 -35.02
CA ILE A 77 -6.14 9.95 -33.54
C ILE A 77 -4.78 10.40 -33.01
N ALA A 78 -3.73 10.18 -33.78
CA ALA A 78 -2.35 10.39 -33.36
C ALA A 78 -1.53 11.00 -34.49
N VAL A 79 -0.51 11.76 -34.13
CA VAL A 79 0.40 12.42 -35.07
C VAL A 79 1.82 11.95 -34.80
N ALA A 80 2.60 11.79 -35.86
CA ALA A 80 4.02 11.44 -35.78
C ALA A 80 4.88 12.61 -36.25
N ARG A 81 6.05 12.77 -35.62
CA ARG A 81 7.05 13.76 -36.02
C ARG A 81 8.13 13.20 -36.94
N SER A 82 8.17 11.88 -37.09
CA SER A 82 9.11 11.16 -37.93
C SER A 82 8.41 9.92 -38.49
N LEU A 83 8.99 9.32 -39.53
CA LEU A 83 8.50 8.07 -40.12
C LEU A 83 8.94 6.81 -39.32
N ILE A 84 9.49 7.00 -38.12
CA ILE A 84 9.96 5.89 -37.28
C ILE A 84 8.74 5.13 -36.73
N PRO A 85 8.65 3.80 -36.90
CA PRO A 85 7.58 3.01 -36.32
C PRO A 85 7.44 3.22 -34.80
N GLY A 86 6.19 3.45 -34.34
CA GLY A 86 5.89 3.70 -32.93
C GLY A 86 6.08 5.14 -32.45
N ALA A 87 6.42 6.08 -33.36
CA ALA A 87 6.56 7.51 -33.05
C ALA A 87 5.24 8.30 -33.02
N LEU A 88 4.10 7.63 -33.24
CA LEU A 88 2.79 8.25 -33.12
C LEU A 88 2.52 8.62 -31.66
N ALA A 89 2.05 9.85 -31.44
CA ALA A 89 1.66 10.35 -30.14
C ALA A 89 0.35 11.12 -30.23
N ALA A 90 -0.36 11.22 -29.09
CA ALA A 90 -1.60 11.99 -29.02
C ALA A 90 -1.34 13.44 -29.44
N VAL A 91 -2.27 14.04 -30.18
CA VAL A 91 -2.13 15.38 -30.76
C VAL A 91 -1.74 16.44 -29.71
N ASP A 92 -2.45 16.44 -28.58
CA ASP A 92 -2.18 17.35 -27.47
C ASP A 92 -0.77 17.18 -26.89
N LYS A 93 -0.33 15.93 -26.70
CA LYS A 93 1.04 15.62 -26.26
C LYS A 93 2.08 16.10 -27.27
N THR A 94 1.86 15.87 -28.56
CA THR A 94 2.77 16.35 -29.60
C THR A 94 2.85 17.87 -29.61
N MET A 95 1.71 18.57 -29.49
CA MET A 95 1.67 20.03 -29.36
C MET A 95 2.43 20.50 -28.11
N GLU A 96 2.25 19.82 -26.98
CA GLU A 96 2.96 20.13 -25.73
C GLU A 96 4.48 19.94 -25.85
N GLU A 97 4.92 18.84 -26.46
CA GLU A 97 6.35 18.52 -26.60
C GLU A 97 7.07 19.29 -27.72
N THR A 98 6.32 19.92 -28.62
CA THR A 98 6.85 20.71 -29.74
C THR A 98 6.63 22.20 -29.54
N PHE A 99 5.42 22.67 -29.82
CA PHE A 99 5.06 24.08 -29.87
C PHE A 99 5.09 24.71 -28.47
N MET A 100 4.54 24.04 -27.46
CA MET A 100 4.47 24.59 -26.10
C MET A 100 5.74 24.36 -25.28
N ARG A 101 6.58 23.40 -25.66
CA ARG A 101 7.81 23.10 -24.92
C ARG A 101 8.73 24.32 -24.84
N PHE A 102 9.02 24.93 -25.98
CA PHE A 102 9.89 26.12 -26.08
C PHE A 102 9.44 27.27 -25.16
N PRO A 103 8.16 27.71 -25.18
CA PRO A 103 7.68 28.73 -24.26
C PRO A 103 7.57 28.27 -22.79
N LYS A 104 7.41 26.97 -22.49
CA LYS A 104 7.28 26.50 -21.09
C LYS A 104 8.61 26.19 -20.41
N THR A 105 9.70 26.01 -21.15
CA THR A 105 11.04 25.76 -20.60
C THR A 105 11.76 27.01 -20.10
N SER A 106 12.84 26.83 -19.34
CA SER A 106 13.67 27.92 -18.80
C SER A 106 14.15 28.86 -19.91
N GLY A 107 13.87 30.16 -19.78
CA GLY A 107 14.08 31.17 -20.83
C GLY A 107 12.87 31.42 -21.75
N GLY A 108 11.76 30.73 -21.52
CA GLY A 108 10.46 30.92 -22.18
C GLY A 108 9.48 31.81 -21.39
N LEU A 109 8.20 31.71 -21.73
CA LEU A 109 7.08 32.51 -21.20
C LEU A 109 6.84 32.40 -19.68
N LEU A 110 7.28 31.32 -19.02
CA LEU A 110 6.91 31.02 -17.64
C LEU A 110 7.26 32.14 -16.62
N SER A 111 8.33 32.91 -16.87
CA SER A 111 8.73 34.06 -16.05
C SER A 111 8.43 35.43 -16.70
N LEU A 112 7.97 35.44 -17.95
CA LEU A 112 7.83 36.65 -18.78
C LEU A 112 6.46 37.32 -18.67
N PHE A 113 5.44 36.62 -18.18
CA PHE A 113 4.07 37.17 -18.08
C PHE A 113 3.96 38.37 -17.13
N TYR A 114 4.89 38.51 -16.18
CA TYR A 114 4.92 39.64 -15.24
C TYR A 114 5.66 40.87 -15.80
N ASN A 115 6.31 40.78 -16.97
CA ASN A 115 7.02 41.88 -17.60
C ASN A 115 6.64 41.99 -19.08
N CYS A 116 5.68 42.87 -19.37
CA CYS A 116 5.12 43.10 -20.70
C CYS A 116 6.21 43.42 -21.75
N GLY A 117 7.25 44.16 -21.39
CA GLY A 117 8.36 44.49 -22.29
C GLY A 117 9.18 43.26 -22.70
N THR A 118 9.44 42.35 -21.75
CA THR A 118 10.17 41.11 -22.04
C THR A 118 9.30 40.11 -22.79
N TYR A 119 7.99 40.06 -22.50
CA TYR A 119 7.01 39.30 -23.29
C TYR A 119 6.97 39.76 -24.76
N GLN A 120 6.86 41.07 -25.02
CA GLN A 120 6.86 41.61 -26.39
C GLN A 120 8.16 41.33 -27.14
N LYS A 121 9.33 41.44 -26.48
CA LYS A 121 10.63 41.07 -27.06
C LYS A 121 10.67 39.58 -27.40
N TRP A 122 10.13 38.72 -26.55
CA TRP A 122 10.03 37.29 -26.83
C TRP A 122 9.13 37.02 -28.05
N CYS A 123 7.93 37.61 -28.11
CA CYS A 123 7.03 37.47 -29.27
C CYS A 123 7.68 37.92 -30.59
N ARG A 124 8.47 39.01 -30.55
CA ARG A 124 9.16 39.54 -31.74
C ARG A 124 10.39 38.72 -32.17
N THR A 125 11.02 38.00 -31.25
CA THR A 125 12.29 37.30 -31.52
C THR A 125 12.17 35.79 -31.60
N THR A 126 11.04 35.20 -31.16
CA THR A 126 10.88 33.75 -31.08
C THR A 126 11.04 33.04 -32.42
N SER A 127 10.52 33.60 -33.52
CA SER A 127 10.65 33.02 -34.86
C SER A 127 12.10 33.01 -35.33
N ALA A 128 12.80 34.13 -35.20
CA ALA A 128 14.22 34.24 -35.57
C ALA A 128 15.11 33.32 -34.71
N ARG A 129 14.82 33.19 -33.41
CA ARG A 129 15.55 32.28 -32.51
C ARG A 129 15.31 30.81 -32.86
N ALA A 130 14.09 30.44 -33.25
CA ALA A 130 13.78 29.10 -33.74
C ALA A 130 14.53 28.79 -35.04
N GLN A 131 14.56 29.71 -36.00
CA GLN A 131 15.34 29.58 -37.24
C GLN A 131 16.85 29.42 -36.98
N LEU A 132 17.42 30.23 -36.07
CA LEU A 132 18.82 30.10 -35.68
C LEU A 132 19.13 28.73 -35.04
N TYR A 133 18.22 28.24 -34.20
CA TYR A 133 18.35 26.92 -33.60
C TYR A 133 18.29 25.81 -34.64
N GLU A 134 17.35 25.89 -35.59
CA GLU A 134 17.22 24.96 -36.71
C GLU A 134 18.48 24.96 -37.58
N LEU A 135 18.97 26.12 -38.01
CA LEU A 135 20.23 26.25 -38.76
C LEU A 135 21.42 25.67 -37.98
N THR A 136 21.46 25.85 -36.66
CA THR A 136 22.52 25.27 -35.83
C THR A 136 22.46 23.75 -35.84
N LEU A 137 21.26 23.17 -35.71
CA LEU A 137 21.06 21.73 -35.81
C LEU A 137 21.44 21.21 -37.21
N GLU A 138 21.11 21.95 -38.27
CA GLU A 138 21.49 21.63 -39.65
C GLU A 138 23.01 21.60 -39.82
N MET A 139 23.69 22.68 -39.38
CA MET A 139 25.15 22.79 -39.41
C MET A 139 25.86 21.69 -38.61
N CYS A 140 25.23 21.19 -37.54
CA CYS A 140 25.75 20.09 -36.74
C CYS A 140 25.35 18.70 -37.29
N GLY A 141 24.66 18.60 -38.42
CA GLY A 141 24.17 17.33 -38.97
C GLY A 141 23.14 16.62 -38.08
N MET A 142 22.42 17.40 -37.28
CA MET A 142 21.41 16.95 -36.31
C MET A 142 19.97 17.10 -36.82
N ILE A 143 19.77 17.68 -37.99
CA ILE A 143 18.51 17.62 -38.73
C ILE A 143 18.60 16.44 -39.70
N ASP A 144 17.59 15.56 -39.67
CA ASP A 144 17.49 14.44 -40.59
C ASP A 144 17.08 14.93 -41.99
N ASP A 145 17.66 14.31 -43.02
CA ASP A 145 17.33 14.58 -44.42
C ASP A 145 15.83 14.33 -44.68
N PRO A 146 15.06 15.28 -45.23
CA PRO A 146 13.64 15.09 -45.52
C PRO A 146 13.34 13.97 -46.54
N GLU A 147 14.28 13.69 -47.46
CA GLU A 147 14.14 12.65 -48.49
C GLU A 147 14.70 11.30 -48.01
N MET A 148 15.67 11.32 -47.08
CA MET A 148 16.20 10.14 -46.40
C MET A 148 16.24 10.33 -44.88
N PRO A 149 15.08 10.37 -44.20
CA PRO A 149 15.06 10.47 -42.75
C PRO A 149 15.86 9.31 -42.21
N LYS A 150 16.84 9.56 -41.33
CA LYS A 150 17.69 8.49 -40.78
C LYS A 150 16.77 7.34 -40.38
N ALA A 151 16.98 6.17 -41.00
CA ALA A 151 16.32 4.94 -40.64
C ALA A 151 16.79 4.54 -39.23
N GLY A 152 16.28 5.27 -38.25
CA GLY A 152 16.67 5.19 -36.86
C GLY A 152 15.71 4.29 -36.11
N LYS A 153 16.22 3.58 -35.13
CA LYS A 153 15.39 2.93 -34.12
C LYS A 153 14.78 4.03 -33.24
N HIS A 154 13.54 3.85 -32.82
CA HIS A 154 12.90 4.74 -31.85
C HIS A 154 13.82 4.93 -30.63
N ARG A 155 13.94 6.15 -30.08
CA ARG A 155 14.85 6.45 -28.96
C ARG A 155 14.64 5.52 -27.76
N GLU A 156 13.41 5.08 -27.52
CA GLU A 156 13.08 4.12 -26.46
C GLU A 156 13.72 2.74 -26.66
N LEU A 157 14.16 2.40 -27.88
CA LEU A 157 14.85 1.17 -28.24
C LEU A 157 16.38 1.30 -28.16
N GLU A 158 16.91 2.46 -27.74
CA GLU A 158 18.34 2.60 -27.50
C GLU A 158 18.76 1.71 -26.31
N PRO A 159 19.90 1.01 -26.38
CA PRO A 159 20.35 0.12 -25.31
C PRO A 159 20.42 0.79 -23.93
N ALA A 160 20.83 2.06 -23.87
CA ALA A 160 20.88 2.83 -22.64
C ALA A 160 19.48 3.09 -22.05
N GLN A 161 18.49 3.35 -22.90
CA GLN A 161 17.12 3.60 -22.50
C GLN A 161 16.41 2.32 -22.06
N ILE A 162 16.63 1.21 -22.78
CA ILE A 162 16.18 -0.14 -22.38
C ILE A 162 16.76 -0.49 -21.01
N LYS A 163 18.08 -0.35 -20.81
CA LYS A 163 18.74 -0.62 -19.54
C LYS A 163 18.12 0.21 -18.40
N LYS A 164 17.81 1.49 -18.65
CA LYS A 164 17.14 2.35 -17.67
C LYS A 164 15.74 1.82 -17.31
N PHE A 165 14.96 1.38 -18.29
CA PHE A 165 13.64 0.80 -18.05
C PHE A 165 13.71 -0.53 -17.31
N GLU A 166 14.63 -1.41 -17.68
CA GLU A 166 14.88 -2.68 -16.98
C GLU A 166 15.27 -2.43 -15.52
N LEU A 167 16.17 -1.48 -15.26
CA LEU A 167 16.53 -1.10 -13.89
C LEU A 167 15.33 -0.56 -13.09
N ALA A 168 14.45 0.22 -13.72
CA ALA A 168 13.22 0.69 -13.08
C ALA A 168 12.27 -0.47 -12.74
N VAL A 169 12.07 -1.41 -13.67
CA VAL A 169 11.27 -2.62 -13.44
C VAL A 169 11.87 -3.47 -12.32
N GLN A 170 13.18 -3.72 -12.34
CA GLN A 170 13.86 -4.47 -11.29
C GLN A 170 13.77 -3.77 -9.93
N SER A 171 13.80 -2.44 -9.90
CA SER A 171 13.60 -1.68 -8.67
C SER A 171 12.20 -1.89 -8.09
N VAL A 172 11.16 -1.90 -8.94
CA VAL A 172 9.77 -2.20 -8.52
C VAL A 172 9.64 -3.64 -8.03
N ILE A 173 10.22 -4.61 -8.76
CA ILE A 173 10.21 -6.02 -8.34
C ILE A 173 10.92 -6.21 -7.00
N SER A 174 12.11 -5.61 -6.84
CA SER A 174 12.88 -5.62 -5.60
C SER A 174 12.07 -5.01 -4.45
N ALA A 175 11.41 -3.87 -4.68
CA ALA A 175 10.53 -3.26 -3.70
C ALA A 175 9.36 -4.19 -3.31
N ILE A 176 8.63 -4.76 -4.27
CA ILE A 176 7.50 -5.67 -3.98
C ILE A 176 7.97 -6.92 -3.22
N ASN A 177 9.15 -7.45 -3.55
CA ASN A 177 9.74 -8.60 -2.86
C ASN A 177 10.30 -8.26 -1.48
N GLY A 178 10.81 -7.05 -1.28
CA GLY A 178 11.32 -6.56 -0.01
C GLY A 178 10.22 -6.12 0.96
N PHE A 179 9.07 -5.70 0.44
CA PHE A 179 7.87 -5.36 1.20
C PHE A 179 6.96 -6.58 1.41
N THR A 180 5.77 -6.34 1.98
CA THR A 180 4.76 -7.40 2.12
C THR A 180 4.21 -7.74 0.73
N ASN A 181 4.75 -8.77 0.10
CA ASN A 181 4.31 -9.21 -1.21
C ASN A 181 2.85 -9.70 -1.15
N PRO A 182 1.90 -9.03 -1.84
CA PRO A 182 0.47 -9.28 -1.69
C PRO A 182 0.05 -10.65 -2.25
N TRP A 183 0.88 -11.24 -3.13
CA TRP A 183 0.61 -12.53 -3.76
C TRP A 183 0.98 -13.70 -2.85
N ARG A 184 1.91 -13.49 -1.91
CA ARG A 184 2.42 -14.52 -0.99
C ARG A 184 1.74 -14.55 0.37
N ILE A 185 0.81 -13.62 0.64
CA ILE A 185 0.09 -13.57 1.92
C ILE A 185 -0.79 -14.83 2.06
N PRO A 186 -0.67 -15.61 3.16
CA PRO A 186 -1.50 -16.81 3.38
C PRO A 186 -2.97 -16.47 3.58
N ASP A 187 -3.25 -15.39 4.32
CA ASP A 187 -4.60 -14.90 4.51
C ASP A 187 -5.10 -14.20 3.24
N LYS A 188 -6.14 -14.78 2.62
CA LYS A 188 -6.81 -14.24 1.44
C LYS A 188 -8.15 -13.56 1.76
N SER A 189 -8.56 -13.56 3.03
CA SER A 189 -9.84 -13.02 3.50
C SER A 189 -9.83 -11.50 3.65
N ARG A 190 -8.64 -10.90 3.77
CA ARG A 190 -8.46 -9.46 3.96
C ARG A 190 -7.44 -8.86 3.01
N LEU A 191 -7.58 -7.57 2.77
CA LEU A 191 -6.57 -6.76 2.08
C LEU A 191 -5.49 -6.28 3.06
N TYR A 192 -4.24 -6.25 2.60
CA TYR A 192 -3.09 -5.82 3.42
C TYR A 192 -2.30 -4.72 2.73
N SER A 193 -1.74 -3.81 3.54
CA SER A 193 -0.81 -2.78 3.11
C SER A 193 0.54 -3.38 2.71
N LEU A 194 1.07 -2.97 1.56
CA LEU A 194 2.40 -3.42 1.10
C LEU A 194 3.50 -2.98 2.07
N ALA A 195 3.47 -1.71 2.48
CA ALA A 195 4.51 -1.10 3.29
C ALA A 195 4.56 -1.65 4.72
N SER A 196 3.41 -1.85 5.35
CA SER A 196 3.33 -2.22 6.77
C SER A 196 2.96 -3.69 7.01
N GLY A 197 2.41 -4.38 6.02
CA GLY A 197 1.82 -5.71 6.17
C GLY A 197 0.60 -5.73 7.10
N ALA A 198 0.02 -4.58 7.42
CA ALA A 198 -1.17 -4.48 8.26
C ALA A 198 -2.45 -4.70 7.46
N PRO A 199 -3.49 -5.28 8.07
CA PRO A 199 -4.79 -5.41 7.43
C PRO A 199 -5.42 -4.03 7.22
N ILE A 200 -6.04 -3.85 6.07
CA ILE A 200 -6.76 -2.63 5.70
C ILE A 200 -8.08 -2.54 6.48
N ASP A 201 -8.51 -1.33 6.79
CA ASP A 201 -9.80 -1.07 7.43
C ASP A 201 -10.96 -1.68 6.61
N PRO A 202 -11.90 -2.42 7.22
CA PRO A 202 -12.99 -3.08 6.49
C PRO A 202 -13.82 -2.14 5.60
N GLU A 203 -14.00 -0.87 6.01
CA GLU A 203 -14.74 0.11 5.21
C GLU A 203 -13.94 0.53 3.97
N VAL A 204 -12.63 0.71 4.11
CA VAL A 204 -11.73 1.01 2.99
C VAL A 204 -11.66 -0.19 2.05
N GLU A 205 -11.55 -1.40 2.60
CA GLU A 205 -11.52 -2.65 1.85
C GLU A 205 -12.79 -2.84 1.00
N ALA A 206 -13.97 -2.61 1.59
CA ALA A 206 -15.23 -2.67 0.87
C ALA A 206 -15.30 -1.65 -0.28
N ASP A 207 -14.84 -0.42 -0.05
CA ASP A 207 -14.86 0.65 -1.06
C ASP A 207 -13.89 0.40 -2.22
N VAL A 208 -12.64 -0.02 -1.93
CA VAL A 208 -11.66 -0.27 -3.00
C VAL A 208 -12.02 -1.50 -3.85
N LEU A 209 -12.66 -2.51 -3.26
CA LEU A 209 -13.08 -3.71 -4.00
C LEU A 209 -14.31 -3.46 -4.88
N ARG A 210 -15.20 -2.52 -4.52
CA ARG A 210 -16.39 -2.18 -5.30
C ARG A 210 -16.20 -0.99 -6.24
N ALA A 211 -15.03 -0.37 -6.25
CA ALA A 211 -14.79 0.92 -6.92
C ALA A 211 -15.16 0.90 -8.41
N GLU A 212 -14.71 -0.11 -9.15
CA GLU A 212 -15.01 -0.26 -10.58
C GLU A 212 -16.53 -0.41 -10.83
N ALA A 213 -17.19 -1.30 -10.08
CA ALA A 213 -18.63 -1.53 -10.23
C ALA A 213 -19.44 -0.27 -9.87
N ALA A 214 -19.04 0.45 -8.82
CA ALA A 214 -19.68 1.71 -8.43
C ALA A 214 -19.47 2.81 -9.48
N GLY A 215 -18.26 2.91 -10.05
CA GLY A 215 -17.95 3.84 -11.14
C GLY A 215 -18.78 3.59 -12.39
N ARG A 216 -18.89 2.32 -12.81
CA ARG A 216 -19.73 1.92 -13.94
C ARG A 216 -21.20 2.26 -13.72
N ALA A 217 -21.76 1.91 -12.55
CA ALA A 217 -23.14 2.23 -12.23
C ALA A 217 -23.39 3.75 -12.23
N ALA A 218 -22.44 4.55 -11.73
CA ALA A 218 -22.54 6.00 -11.77
C ALA A 218 -22.47 6.57 -13.19
N LYS A 219 -21.63 6.00 -14.07
CA LYS A 219 -21.58 6.35 -15.50
C LYS A 219 -22.88 6.00 -16.21
N GLU A 220 -23.42 4.81 -16.02
CA GLU A 220 -24.70 4.38 -16.60
C GLU A 220 -25.85 5.30 -16.16
N GLN A 221 -25.91 5.64 -14.87
CA GLN A 221 -26.86 6.61 -14.36
C GLN A 221 -26.68 7.98 -15.01
N PHE A 222 -25.44 8.46 -15.16
CA PHE A 222 -25.16 9.71 -15.85
C PHE A 222 -25.67 9.68 -17.29
N ILE A 223 -25.43 8.60 -18.03
CA ILE A 223 -25.91 8.46 -19.41
C ILE A 223 -27.43 8.48 -19.47
N GLN A 224 -28.08 7.74 -18.58
CA GLN A 224 -29.53 7.66 -18.51
C GLN A 224 -30.17 9.02 -18.18
N GLU A 225 -29.63 9.75 -17.20
CA GLU A 225 -30.18 11.03 -16.75
C GLU A 225 -29.96 12.16 -17.76
N ARG A 226 -28.80 12.19 -18.43
CA ARG A 226 -28.39 13.34 -19.26
C ARG A 226 -28.62 13.15 -20.75
N PHE A 227 -28.35 11.97 -21.31
CA PHE A 227 -28.44 11.73 -22.75
C PHE A 227 -29.78 11.13 -23.15
N ILE A 228 -30.25 10.12 -22.40
CA ILE A 228 -31.46 9.36 -22.77
C ILE A 228 -32.72 10.07 -22.29
N SER A 229 -32.88 10.21 -20.96
CA SER A 229 -34.09 10.81 -20.39
C SER A 229 -34.09 12.34 -20.38
N LYS A 230 -32.90 12.96 -20.56
CA LYS A 230 -32.67 14.42 -20.55
C LYS A 230 -33.33 15.13 -19.36
N ARG A 231 -33.41 14.44 -18.22
CA ARG A 231 -34.10 14.92 -17.01
C ARG A 231 -33.38 16.06 -16.32
N LYS A 232 -32.06 16.16 -16.53
CA LYS A 232 -31.25 17.20 -15.92
C LYS A 232 -30.08 17.56 -16.86
N ASP A 233 -29.53 18.76 -16.73
CA ASP A 233 -28.58 19.37 -17.69
C ASP A 233 -27.20 18.69 -17.70
N PHE A 234 -26.48 18.72 -18.82
CA PHE A 234 -25.15 18.12 -18.92
C PHE A 234 -24.14 18.68 -17.89
N PHE A 235 -24.21 19.98 -17.59
CA PHE A 235 -23.27 20.67 -16.69
C PHE A 235 -23.67 20.68 -15.23
N ASP A 236 -24.86 20.17 -14.89
CA ASP A 236 -25.30 20.05 -13.52
C ASP A 236 -24.31 19.27 -12.65
N ARG A 237 -24.34 19.58 -11.35
CA ARG A 237 -23.48 18.96 -10.35
C ARG A 237 -23.66 17.43 -10.33
N LEU A 238 -22.53 16.72 -10.39
CA LEU A 238 -22.48 15.28 -10.20
C LEU A 238 -22.38 14.94 -8.71
N LYS A 239 -23.10 13.89 -8.30
CA LYS A 239 -22.98 13.35 -6.94
C LYS A 239 -21.64 12.66 -6.81
N LYS A 240 -20.87 13.02 -5.77
CA LYS A 240 -19.61 12.32 -5.45
C LYS A 240 -19.92 10.96 -4.84
N LEU A 241 -19.15 9.94 -5.24
CA LEU A 241 -19.19 8.63 -4.62
C LEU A 241 -18.42 8.62 -3.30
N THR A 242 -17.37 9.45 -3.19
CA THR A 242 -16.54 9.59 -1.98
C THR A 242 -15.99 8.26 -1.46
N LEU A 243 -15.64 7.36 -2.37
CA LEU A 243 -15.07 6.05 -2.03
C LEU A 243 -13.75 6.24 -1.28
N LYS A 244 -13.59 5.50 -0.18
CA LYS A 244 -12.33 5.50 0.55
C LYS A 244 -11.27 4.73 -0.22
N THR A 245 -10.13 5.37 -0.44
CA THR A 245 -8.94 4.74 -1.05
C THR A 245 -7.98 4.28 0.04
N MET A 246 -6.93 3.54 -0.34
CA MET A 246 -5.87 3.11 0.59
C MET A 246 -5.21 4.27 1.35
N ASP A 247 -5.24 5.48 0.79
CA ASP A 247 -4.76 6.73 1.40
C ASP A 247 -5.62 7.20 2.61
N TYR A 248 -6.81 6.61 2.81
CA TYR A 248 -7.58 6.76 4.04
C TYR A 248 -7.00 5.99 5.23
N CYS A 249 -6.15 4.98 4.98
CA CYS A 249 -5.50 4.21 6.04
C CYS A 249 -4.35 4.97 6.70
N SER A 250 -3.79 6.00 6.07
CA SER A 250 -2.72 6.81 6.66
C SER A 250 -3.16 7.46 7.97
N LYS A 251 -2.26 7.46 8.95
CA LYS A 251 -2.53 8.03 10.27
C LYS A 251 -2.77 9.53 10.16
N ARG A 252 -3.77 10.00 10.89
CA ARG A 252 -4.14 11.42 10.99
C ARG A 252 -4.16 11.84 12.45
N VAL A 253 -3.58 13.00 12.75
CA VAL A 253 -3.55 13.60 14.08
C VAL A 253 -4.29 14.92 14.03
N LYS A 254 -5.19 15.16 14.97
CA LYS A 254 -5.85 16.46 15.13
C LYS A 254 -4.95 17.34 16.00
N LEU A 255 -4.52 18.47 15.47
CA LEU A 255 -3.74 19.47 16.18
C LEU A 255 -4.64 20.70 16.41
N THR A 256 -4.51 21.34 17.56
CA THR A 256 -5.21 22.60 17.86
C THR A 256 -4.17 23.71 17.88
N SER A 257 -4.36 24.77 17.10
CA SER A 257 -3.45 25.92 17.19
C SER A 257 -3.62 26.67 18.49
N ALA A 258 -2.65 27.52 18.80
CA ALA A 258 -2.73 28.48 19.90
C ALA A 258 -3.98 29.38 19.83
N GLN A 259 -4.60 29.52 18.65
CA GLN A 259 -5.82 30.30 18.41
C GLN A 259 -7.10 29.44 18.48
N GLY A 260 -7.01 28.18 18.92
CA GLY A 260 -8.15 27.27 19.05
C GLY A 260 -8.63 26.64 17.73
N LYS A 261 -7.96 26.90 16.60
CA LYS A 261 -8.35 26.32 15.31
C LYS A 261 -7.83 24.87 15.21
N LEU A 262 -8.73 23.94 14.91
CA LEU A 262 -8.39 22.53 14.69
C LEU A 262 -7.85 22.31 13.27
N PHE A 263 -6.71 21.65 13.18
CA PHE A 263 -6.07 21.22 11.94
C PHE A 263 -5.92 19.71 11.93
N LEU A 264 -6.20 19.09 10.79
CA LEU A 264 -5.95 17.67 10.59
C LEU A 264 -4.57 17.51 9.96
N TYR A 265 -3.60 17.07 10.77
CA TYR A 265 -2.27 16.75 10.29
C TYR A 265 -2.26 15.32 9.74
N LYS A 266 -1.97 15.21 8.45
CA LYS A 266 -1.85 13.95 7.74
C LYS A 266 -0.42 13.82 7.25
N GLU A 267 0.06 12.58 7.19
CA GLU A 267 1.30 12.28 6.51
C GLU A 267 1.29 12.79 5.06
N GLN A 268 2.33 13.52 4.71
CA GLN A 268 2.58 14.01 3.35
C GLN A 268 4.02 13.68 3.00
N SER A 269 4.21 12.67 2.15
CA SER A 269 5.53 12.17 1.75
C SER A 269 6.40 13.22 1.04
N ASN A 270 5.78 14.24 0.43
CA ASN A 270 6.46 15.32 -0.26
C ASN A 270 6.62 16.61 0.57
N LEU A 271 6.20 16.64 1.84
CA LEU A 271 6.21 17.86 2.66
C LEU A 271 7.64 18.41 2.82
N ALA A 272 8.61 17.54 3.07
CA ALA A 272 10.03 17.94 3.19
C ALA A 272 10.53 18.63 1.91
N PHE A 273 10.15 18.13 0.73
CA PHE A 273 10.52 18.73 -0.55
C PHE A 273 9.83 20.08 -0.75
N GLN A 274 8.53 20.19 -0.43
CA GLN A 274 7.82 21.47 -0.49
C GLN A 274 8.44 22.52 0.45
N LEU A 275 8.88 22.11 1.64
CA LEU A 275 9.54 22.99 2.61
C LEU A 275 10.91 23.44 2.11
N LEU A 276 11.70 22.54 1.50
CA LEU A 276 12.97 22.89 0.86
C LEU A 276 12.79 23.89 -0.29
N VAL A 277 11.80 23.66 -1.15
CA VAL A 277 11.50 24.59 -2.25
C VAL A 277 11.06 25.94 -1.70
N LYS A 278 10.20 25.96 -0.67
CA LYS A 278 9.77 27.21 -0.03
C LYS A 278 10.91 27.94 0.65
N SER A 279 11.82 27.25 1.33
CA SER A 279 12.98 27.88 1.96
C SER A 279 13.92 28.52 0.93
N GLN A 280 13.85 28.16 -0.35
CA GLN A 280 14.66 28.76 -1.41
C GLN A 280 13.98 29.95 -2.11
N ILE A 281 12.65 30.05 -2.04
CA ILE A 281 11.87 31.01 -2.83
C ILE A 281 11.35 32.18 -1.98
N MET A 282 11.20 32.00 -0.67
CA MET A 282 10.65 33.03 0.22
C MET A 282 11.71 34.09 0.59
N GLU A 283 11.32 35.37 0.62
CA GLU A 283 12.18 36.49 1.06
C GLU A 283 12.75 36.27 2.47
N MET A 284 11.94 35.65 3.34
CA MET A 284 12.38 35.14 4.63
C MET A 284 12.41 33.60 4.56
N PRO A 285 13.58 33.00 4.32
CA PRO A 285 13.70 31.56 4.17
C PRO A 285 13.42 30.84 5.49
N ILE A 286 12.73 29.69 5.41
CA ILE A 286 12.46 28.82 6.55
C ILE A 286 13.80 28.25 7.05
N ASN A 287 14.06 28.36 8.36
CA ASN A 287 15.21 27.69 8.97
C ASN A 287 15.01 26.17 8.96
N LEU A 288 15.63 25.51 7.98
CA LEU A 288 15.52 24.07 7.81
C LEU A 288 16.11 23.30 9.01
N GLU A 289 17.17 23.81 9.63
CA GLU A 289 17.78 23.16 10.79
C GLU A 289 16.80 23.08 11.96
N GLU A 290 16.14 24.20 12.27
CA GLU A 290 15.13 24.27 13.32
C GLU A 290 13.91 23.40 12.99
N LEU A 291 13.44 23.45 11.74
CA LEU A 291 12.29 22.69 11.28
C LEU A 291 12.50 21.18 11.38
N MET A 292 13.70 20.70 11.03
CA MET A 292 14.05 19.28 11.08
C MET A 292 14.18 18.73 12.52
N ARG A 293 14.16 19.58 13.54
CA ARG A 293 14.06 19.15 14.95
C ARG A 293 12.65 18.65 15.30
N TYR A 294 11.65 18.95 14.47
CA TYR A 294 10.27 18.55 14.67
C TYR A 294 9.84 17.45 13.68
N PRO A 295 8.92 16.54 14.07
CA PRO A 295 8.44 15.49 13.18
C PRO A 295 7.61 16.05 12.02
N LEU A 296 8.11 15.87 10.79
CA LEU A 296 7.43 16.25 9.54
C LEU A 296 6.29 15.30 9.13
N SER A 297 6.03 14.27 9.92
CA SER A 297 4.94 13.32 9.70
C SER A 297 4.27 12.98 11.03
N PRO A 298 2.99 12.59 11.03
CA PRO A 298 2.31 12.10 12.23
C PRO A 298 3.00 10.88 12.88
N VAL A 299 3.75 10.12 12.09
CA VAL A 299 4.47 8.91 12.51
C VAL A 299 5.91 9.04 12.04
N PRO A 300 6.90 9.07 12.95
CA PRO A 300 8.31 9.07 12.56
C PRO A 300 8.65 7.81 11.75
N HIS A 301 9.15 7.98 10.53
CA HIS A 301 9.44 6.85 9.62
C HIS A 301 10.47 5.85 10.18
N ALA A 302 11.33 6.29 11.11
CA ALA A 302 12.27 5.42 11.81
C ALA A 302 11.57 4.42 12.76
N LEU A 303 10.35 4.71 13.21
CA LEU A 303 9.62 3.92 14.21
C LEU A 303 8.44 3.17 13.60
N GLY A 304 7.81 3.73 12.58
CA GLY A 304 6.55 3.20 12.06
C GLY A 304 6.26 3.57 10.61
N SER A 305 5.26 2.89 10.06
CA SER A 305 4.73 3.07 8.73
C SER A 305 3.69 4.20 8.67
N PRO A 306 3.41 4.73 7.46
CA PRO A 306 2.34 5.69 7.13
C PRO A 306 1.00 5.55 7.88
N ASP A 307 0.56 4.31 8.02
CA ASP A 307 -0.71 3.89 8.63
C ASP A 307 -0.65 3.80 10.18
N GLY A 308 0.49 4.15 10.78
CA GLY A 308 0.68 4.21 12.23
C GLY A 308 1.02 2.89 12.90
N TYR A 309 1.36 1.86 12.12
CA TYR A 309 1.89 0.63 12.67
C TYR A 309 3.42 0.69 12.84
N PHE A 310 3.97 -0.02 13.82
CA PHE A 310 5.42 -0.10 13.98
C PHE A 310 6.12 -0.80 12.81
N ALA A 311 7.32 -0.34 12.48
CA ALA A 311 8.19 -0.96 11.50
C ALA A 311 8.52 -2.40 11.95
N LYS A 312 8.39 -3.37 11.04
CA LYS A 312 8.76 -4.76 11.36
C LYS A 312 10.27 -4.89 11.35
N THR A 313 10.79 -5.53 12.39
CA THR A 313 12.17 -6.00 12.45
C THR A 313 12.17 -7.52 12.55
N ASN A 314 13.08 -8.17 11.85
CA ASN A 314 13.27 -9.61 12.01
C ASN A 314 14.08 -9.86 13.29
N LYS A 315 13.39 -10.22 14.38
CA LYS A 315 14.03 -10.50 15.67
C LYS A 315 15.08 -11.60 15.58
N ALA A 316 14.89 -12.59 14.69
CA ALA A 316 15.85 -13.68 14.52
C ALA A 316 17.19 -13.18 13.96
N THR A 317 17.18 -12.16 13.11
CA THR A 317 18.42 -11.58 12.54
C THR A 317 19.33 -11.03 13.63
N ILE A 318 18.77 -10.38 14.66
CA ILE A 318 19.54 -9.89 15.81
C ILE A 318 20.11 -11.07 16.60
N LEU A 319 19.30 -12.11 16.86
CA LEU A 319 19.77 -13.28 17.58
C LEU A 319 20.91 -13.99 16.85
N HIS A 320 20.81 -14.16 15.53
CA HIS A 320 21.89 -14.73 14.72
C HIS A 320 23.18 -13.91 14.80
N HIS A 321 23.10 -12.58 14.80
CA HIS A 321 24.27 -11.74 15.01
C HIS A 321 24.84 -11.83 16.43
N LEU A 322 23.99 -11.94 17.45
CA LEU A 322 24.44 -12.05 18.85
C LEU A 322 25.09 -13.41 19.16
N LEU A 323 24.70 -14.46 18.44
CA LEU A 323 25.20 -15.82 18.62
C LEU A 323 26.34 -16.19 17.66
N GLN A 324 26.73 -15.29 16.75
CA GLN A 324 27.69 -15.57 15.68
C GLN A 324 29.08 -15.98 16.22
N ASP A 325 29.41 -15.58 17.45
CA ASP A 325 30.71 -15.80 18.11
C ASP A 325 30.62 -16.56 19.45
N ARG A 326 29.58 -17.37 19.68
CA ARG A 326 29.43 -18.13 20.94
C ARG A 326 29.30 -19.63 20.72
N ASP A 327 30.03 -20.41 21.53
CA ASP A 327 29.88 -21.86 21.63
C ASP A 327 28.55 -22.25 22.30
N GLU A 328 27.94 -23.35 21.84
CA GLU A 328 26.57 -23.77 22.20
C GLU A 328 26.42 -24.32 23.64
N ASP A 329 27.51 -24.75 24.28
CA ASP A 329 27.45 -25.40 25.59
C ASP A 329 27.58 -24.39 26.74
N VAL A 330 26.44 -23.96 27.27
CA VAL A 330 26.37 -23.26 28.56
C VAL A 330 26.14 -24.29 29.67
N PRO A 331 27.12 -24.54 30.56
CA PRO A 331 26.88 -25.38 31.73
C PRO A 331 25.93 -24.70 32.71
N TYR A 332 24.84 -25.38 33.07
CA TYR A 332 23.86 -24.88 34.03
C TYR A 332 24.12 -25.47 35.43
N PRO A 333 23.92 -24.70 36.51
CA PRO A 333 23.94 -25.24 37.88
C PRO A 333 22.88 -26.32 38.10
N ASN A 334 23.16 -27.32 38.94
CA ASN A 334 22.21 -28.40 39.26
C ASN A 334 20.90 -27.89 39.89
N ASP A 335 20.95 -26.77 40.63
CA ASP A 335 19.78 -26.17 41.30
C ASP A 335 19.22 -24.95 40.54
N ALA A 336 19.46 -24.87 39.22
CA ALA A 336 18.98 -23.75 38.42
C ALA A 336 17.43 -23.71 38.38
N LEU A 337 16.89 -22.50 38.52
CA LEU A 337 15.48 -22.23 38.30
C LEU A 337 15.24 -21.96 36.81
N PHE A 338 14.42 -22.78 36.16
CA PHE A 338 14.13 -22.64 34.74
C PHE A 338 12.88 -21.80 34.52
N ILE A 339 13.03 -20.69 33.80
CA ILE A 339 11.89 -19.85 33.39
C ILE A 339 11.50 -20.26 31.97
N GLN A 340 10.29 -20.80 31.82
CA GLN A 340 9.75 -21.21 30.53
C GLN A 340 8.65 -20.25 30.07
N ASP A 341 8.75 -19.83 28.81
CA ASP A 341 7.69 -19.13 28.11
C ASP A 341 6.60 -20.13 27.69
N GLY A 342 5.48 -20.09 28.41
CA GLY A 342 4.32 -20.92 28.15
C GLY A 342 3.67 -20.64 26.81
N ASN A 343 3.71 -19.40 26.33
CA ASN A 343 3.19 -19.06 25.01
C ASN A 343 4.01 -19.69 23.89
N ALA A 344 5.34 -19.74 24.04
CA ALA A 344 6.21 -20.44 23.11
C ALA A 344 5.89 -21.94 23.10
N LEU A 345 5.73 -22.57 24.28
CA LEU A 345 5.37 -23.99 24.39
C LEU A 345 4.02 -24.31 23.74
N PHE A 346 2.98 -23.47 23.92
CA PHE A 346 1.71 -23.64 23.22
C PHE A 346 1.87 -23.72 21.69
N HIS A 347 2.81 -22.97 21.13
CA HIS A 347 3.08 -22.94 19.69
C HIS A 347 3.99 -24.08 19.21
N MET A 348 4.84 -24.65 20.08
CA MET A 348 5.73 -25.77 19.75
C MET A 348 5.05 -27.14 19.82
N MET A 349 4.00 -27.29 20.63
CA MET A 349 3.33 -28.58 20.79
C MET A 349 2.79 -29.13 19.46
N SER A 350 3.11 -30.39 19.22
CA SER A 350 2.57 -31.22 18.15
C SER A 350 1.79 -32.40 18.76
N ASN A 351 0.85 -32.99 18.01
CA ASN A 351 0.03 -34.13 18.46
C ASN A 351 -0.78 -33.86 19.73
N LEU A 352 -1.60 -32.80 19.68
CA LEU A 352 -2.41 -32.36 20.82
C LEU A 352 -3.57 -33.31 21.15
N PRO A 353 -3.79 -33.63 22.45
CA PRO A 353 -4.93 -34.35 22.99
C PRO A 353 -6.26 -33.78 22.51
N PRO A 354 -7.34 -34.59 22.51
CA PRO A 354 -8.64 -34.16 22.01
C PRO A 354 -9.32 -33.11 22.91
N THR A 355 -8.90 -32.98 24.17
CA THR A 355 -9.49 -32.07 25.16
C THR A 355 -8.46 -31.07 25.68
N PHE A 356 -8.93 -29.89 26.09
CA PHE A 356 -8.05 -28.86 26.65
C PHE A 356 -7.40 -29.27 27.97
N GLY A 357 -8.07 -30.05 28.82
CA GLY A 357 -7.48 -30.62 30.04
C GLY A 357 -6.32 -31.57 29.73
N GLY A 358 -6.49 -32.42 28.71
CA GLY A 358 -5.40 -33.29 28.23
C GLY A 358 -4.20 -32.48 27.74
N ILE A 359 -4.44 -31.38 27.02
CA ILE A 359 -3.37 -30.46 26.59
C ILE A 359 -2.63 -29.86 27.80
N CYS A 360 -3.36 -29.43 28.84
CA CYS A 360 -2.76 -28.86 30.04
C CYS A 360 -1.87 -29.88 30.76
N MET A 361 -2.27 -31.15 30.84
CA MET A 361 -1.45 -32.21 31.44
C MET A 361 -0.24 -32.56 30.58
N GLN A 362 -0.40 -32.63 29.25
CA GLN A 362 0.72 -32.87 28.35
C GLN A 362 1.79 -31.78 28.45
N LEU A 363 1.41 -30.52 28.63
CA LEU A 363 2.35 -29.42 28.85
C LEU A 363 3.21 -29.64 30.09
N LEU A 364 2.59 -30.08 31.17
CA LEU A 364 3.27 -30.39 32.42
C LEU A 364 4.30 -31.52 32.21
N ASP A 365 3.93 -32.57 31.47
CA ASP A 365 4.84 -33.67 31.15
C ASP A 365 6.01 -33.27 30.23
N GLN A 366 5.80 -32.31 29.33
CA GLN A 366 6.81 -31.85 28.36
C GLN A 366 7.74 -30.75 28.89
N MET A 367 7.62 -30.34 30.16
CA MET A 367 8.51 -29.34 30.74
C MET A 367 9.97 -29.82 30.77
N VAL A 368 10.88 -28.95 30.32
CA VAL A 368 12.34 -29.21 30.32
C VAL A 368 12.89 -29.43 31.73
N ALA A 369 12.35 -28.72 32.73
CA ALA A 369 12.77 -28.82 34.12
C ALA A 369 11.62 -29.36 34.99
N LYS A 370 11.91 -30.39 35.78
CA LYS A 370 10.93 -31.08 36.64
C LYS A 370 11.11 -30.75 38.13
N HIS A 371 12.25 -30.16 38.51
CA HIS A 371 12.56 -29.86 39.92
C HIS A 371 12.26 -28.40 40.31
N HIS A 372 12.79 -27.42 39.56
CA HIS A 372 12.60 -25.99 39.82
C HIS A 372 12.20 -25.26 38.53
N PHE A 373 10.96 -24.78 38.46
CA PHE A 373 10.49 -24.05 37.28
C PHE A 373 9.58 -22.87 37.60
N VAL A 374 9.60 -21.91 36.67
CA VAL A 374 8.62 -20.85 36.53
C VAL A 374 7.98 -20.99 35.15
N PHE A 375 6.68 -21.25 35.10
CA PHE A 375 5.91 -21.24 33.88
C PHE A 375 5.26 -19.88 33.69
N SER A 376 5.69 -19.10 32.70
CA SER A 376 5.17 -17.75 32.49
C SER A 376 4.39 -17.66 31.20
N THR A 377 3.16 -17.15 31.29
CA THR A 377 2.32 -16.85 30.12
C THR A 377 2.27 -15.35 29.84
N ASP A 378 1.92 -14.96 28.60
CA ASP A 378 1.77 -13.54 28.24
C ASP A 378 0.61 -12.89 29.03
N CYS A 379 0.77 -11.62 29.43
CA CYS A 379 -0.34 -10.77 29.87
C CYS A 379 -0.89 -9.94 28.70
N TYR A 380 -2.22 -9.90 28.55
CA TYR A 380 -2.87 -9.17 27.48
C TYR A 380 -3.54 -7.92 28.03
N GLN A 381 -2.80 -6.81 27.96
CA GLN A 381 -3.33 -5.47 28.19
C GLN A 381 -3.78 -4.84 26.87
N PRO A 382 -4.96 -4.18 26.84
CA PRO A 382 -5.47 -3.51 25.64
C PRO A 382 -4.53 -2.41 25.14
N ASP A 383 -3.98 -1.60 26.05
CA ASP A 383 -3.16 -0.43 25.71
C ASP A 383 -1.66 -0.73 25.56
N SER A 384 -1.32 -2.00 25.32
CA SER A 384 0.06 -2.43 25.13
C SER A 384 0.57 -2.08 23.72
N ILE A 385 1.85 -1.73 23.60
CA ILE A 385 2.56 -1.63 22.31
C ILE A 385 2.41 -2.92 21.47
N LYS A 386 2.25 -4.08 22.12
CA LYS A 386 2.04 -5.37 21.43
C LYS A 386 0.65 -5.49 20.77
N ALA A 387 -0.35 -4.67 21.13
CA ALA A 387 -1.72 -4.78 20.61
C ALA A 387 -1.78 -4.61 19.08
N GLN A 388 -0.98 -3.71 18.51
CA GLN A 388 -0.89 -3.55 17.05
C GLN A 388 -0.35 -4.80 16.34
N GLU A 389 0.63 -5.48 16.93
CA GLU A 389 1.16 -6.73 16.38
C GLU A 389 0.13 -7.86 16.48
N ARG A 390 -0.75 -7.84 17.49
CA ARG A 390 -1.86 -8.79 17.62
C ARG A 390 -2.93 -8.54 16.55
N LEU A 391 -3.30 -7.28 16.30
CA LEU A 391 -4.17 -6.89 15.17
C LEU A 391 -3.63 -7.38 13.83
N ARG A 392 -2.31 -7.32 13.61
CA ARG A 392 -1.67 -7.82 12.38
C ARG A 392 -1.77 -9.34 12.20
N ARG A 393 -1.74 -10.11 13.30
CA ARG A 393 -1.80 -11.58 13.28
C ARG A 393 -3.19 -12.14 12.99
N GLY A 394 -4.19 -11.25 12.87
CA GLY A 394 -5.58 -11.61 12.62
C GLY A 394 -6.32 -11.98 13.90
N SER A 395 -7.64 -12.09 13.78
CA SER A 395 -8.54 -12.52 14.85
C SER A 395 -9.17 -13.84 14.47
N SER A 396 -8.99 -14.87 15.29
CA SER A 396 -9.82 -16.08 15.19
C SER A 396 -11.09 -15.93 16.03
N GLU A 397 -12.08 -16.78 15.77
CA GLU A 397 -13.32 -16.78 16.53
C GLU A 397 -13.06 -17.00 18.02
N LYS A 398 -13.76 -16.20 18.84
CA LYS A 398 -13.80 -16.44 20.28
C LYS A 398 -14.49 -17.78 20.52
N ARG A 399 -13.85 -18.66 21.26
CA ARG A 399 -14.43 -19.91 21.76
C ARG A 399 -14.63 -19.82 23.26
N ILE A 400 -15.57 -20.61 23.76
CA ILE A 400 -15.84 -20.76 25.18
C ILE A 400 -15.16 -22.05 25.64
N ILE A 401 -14.29 -21.95 26.63
CA ILE A 401 -13.64 -23.09 27.28
C ILE A 401 -14.26 -23.25 28.66
N ASP A 402 -15.31 -24.06 28.76
CA ASP A 402 -16.09 -24.19 29.99
C ASP A 402 -15.37 -25.08 31.03
N GLY A 403 -14.74 -26.16 30.58
CA GLY A 403 -14.01 -27.08 31.45
C GLY A 403 -12.96 -27.95 30.77
N PRO A 404 -12.23 -28.81 31.52
CA PRO A 404 -11.13 -29.62 31.02
C PRO A 404 -11.54 -30.61 29.92
N ASN A 405 -12.80 -31.05 29.92
CA ASN A 405 -13.34 -31.97 28.91
C ASN A 405 -13.77 -31.27 27.61
N THR A 406 -13.67 -29.94 27.53
CA THR A 406 -13.99 -29.20 26.31
C THR A 406 -13.06 -29.66 25.19
N ARG A 407 -13.64 -30.04 24.03
CA ARG A 407 -12.87 -30.48 22.88
C ARG A 407 -12.09 -29.32 22.27
N ARG A 408 -10.85 -29.61 21.86
CA ARG A 408 -10.04 -28.65 21.14
C ARG A 408 -10.61 -28.41 19.73
N PRO A 409 -10.40 -27.21 19.15
CA PRO A 409 -10.65 -27.00 17.73
C PRO A 409 -9.73 -27.86 16.86
N TYR A 410 -10.20 -28.14 15.64
CA TYR A 410 -9.40 -28.82 14.62
C TYR A 410 -8.10 -28.05 14.34
N ASP A 411 -8.22 -26.74 14.10
CA ASP A 411 -7.08 -25.83 13.97
C ASP A 411 -6.76 -25.13 15.30
N PHE A 412 -5.87 -25.75 16.07
CA PHE A 412 -5.40 -25.20 17.34
C PHE A 412 -4.50 -23.97 17.16
N LYS A 413 -3.76 -23.87 16.05
CA LYS A 413 -2.89 -22.71 15.79
C LYS A 413 -3.71 -21.45 15.54
N SER A 414 -4.78 -21.56 14.76
CA SER A 414 -5.74 -20.47 14.58
C SER A 414 -6.41 -20.09 15.91
N PHE A 415 -6.76 -21.06 16.75
CA PHE A 415 -7.32 -20.78 18.09
C PHE A 415 -6.41 -19.90 18.96
N LEU A 416 -5.09 -20.15 18.93
CA LEU A 416 -4.10 -19.31 19.62
C LEU A 416 -3.98 -17.90 19.00
N GLY A 417 -4.55 -17.63 17.83
CA GLY A 417 -4.63 -16.29 17.26
C GLY A 417 -5.46 -15.29 18.08
N ASN A 418 -6.41 -15.77 18.90
CA ASN A 418 -7.30 -14.92 19.68
C ASN A 418 -6.84 -14.77 21.15
N GLU A 419 -6.75 -13.53 21.62
CA GLU A 419 -6.28 -13.19 22.98
C GLU A 419 -7.21 -13.71 24.09
N LEU A 420 -8.52 -13.66 23.87
CA LEU A 420 -9.52 -14.15 24.83
C LEU A 420 -9.49 -15.68 24.92
N ASN A 421 -9.20 -16.35 23.81
CA ASN A 421 -9.01 -17.81 23.79
C ASN A 421 -7.76 -18.19 24.59
N LYS A 422 -6.65 -17.46 24.40
CA LYS A 422 -5.42 -17.68 25.16
C LYS A 422 -5.60 -17.42 26.64
N LYS A 423 -6.29 -16.34 27.04
CA LYS A 423 -6.62 -16.07 28.45
C LYS A 423 -7.40 -17.22 29.07
N GLN A 424 -8.50 -17.63 28.44
CA GLN A 424 -9.30 -18.77 28.91
C GLN A 424 -8.49 -20.07 29.02
N LEU A 425 -7.55 -20.31 28.10
CA LEU A 425 -6.66 -21.47 28.17
C LEU A 425 -5.70 -21.38 29.37
N CYS A 426 -5.12 -20.21 29.63
CA CYS A 426 -4.22 -20.03 30.77
C CYS A 426 -4.98 -20.16 32.11
N ASP A 427 -6.21 -19.64 32.18
CA ASP A 427 -7.09 -19.79 33.35
C ASP A 427 -7.48 -21.25 33.58
N LEU A 428 -7.78 -22.00 32.51
CA LEU A 428 -8.03 -23.44 32.61
C LEU A 428 -6.77 -24.20 33.03
N LEU A 429 -5.60 -23.84 32.49
CA LEU A 429 -4.32 -24.48 32.84
C LEU A 429 -4.04 -24.32 34.34
N LEU A 430 -4.22 -23.12 34.89
CA LEU A 430 -4.08 -22.89 36.32
C LEU A 430 -5.05 -23.75 37.15
N ARG A 431 -6.32 -23.89 36.71
CA ARG A 431 -7.31 -24.75 37.37
C ARG A 431 -6.93 -26.23 37.32
N VAL A 432 -6.45 -26.72 36.18
CA VAL A 432 -6.05 -28.14 36.01
C VAL A 432 -4.78 -28.45 36.79
N TRP A 433 -3.79 -27.55 36.78
CA TRP A 433 -2.55 -27.74 37.54
C TRP A 433 -2.76 -27.58 39.04
N GLY A 434 -3.75 -26.79 39.46
CA GLY A 434 -4.22 -26.72 40.84
C GLY A 434 -5.14 -27.89 41.26
N SER A 435 -5.41 -28.84 40.37
CA SER A 435 -6.28 -29.98 40.67
C SER A 435 -5.49 -31.17 41.25
N ASN A 436 -6.21 -32.13 41.84
CA ASN A 436 -5.62 -33.37 42.33
C ASN A 436 -4.98 -34.21 41.20
N GLU A 437 -5.35 -33.97 39.94
CA GLU A 437 -4.83 -34.72 38.78
C GLU A 437 -3.36 -34.36 38.50
N ALA A 438 -2.94 -33.13 38.82
CA ALA A 438 -1.56 -32.68 38.69
C ALA A 438 -0.74 -32.87 39.98
N ALA A 439 -1.38 -33.24 41.10
CA ALA A 439 -0.75 -33.29 42.42
C ALA A 439 0.49 -34.19 42.48
N SER A 440 0.45 -35.38 41.87
CA SER A 440 1.58 -36.31 41.85
C SER A 440 2.79 -35.80 41.06
N TRP A 441 2.55 -34.85 40.15
CA TRP A 441 3.61 -34.24 39.36
C TRP A 441 4.21 -33.07 40.13
N ILE A 442 3.36 -32.19 40.67
CA ILE A 442 3.79 -31.03 41.46
C ILE A 442 4.52 -31.46 42.74
N GLU A 443 4.13 -32.56 43.37
CA GLU A 443 4.82 -33.10 44.55
C GLU A 443 6.27 -33.52 44.26
N LYS A 444 6.61 -33.83 43.00
CA LYS A 444 7.99 -34.13 42.58
C LYS A 444 8.82 -32.86 42.36
N SER A 445 8.17 -31.71 42.21
CA SER A 445 8.82 -30.42 42.07
C SER A 445 9.09 -29.82 43.45
N MET A 446 10.30 -29.28 43.66
CA MET A 446 10.63 -28.54 44.88
C MET A 446 10.11 -27.11 44.80
N LYS A 447 10.00 -26.54 43.60
CA LYS A 447 9.44 -25.21 43.36
C LYS A 447 8.72 -25.14 42.02
N ALA A 448 7.42 -24.86 42.05
CA ALA A 448 6.55 -24.75 40.88
C ALA A 448 5.80 -23.42 40.91
N VAL A 449 6.31 -22.42 40.19
CA VAL A 449 5.63 -21.13 40.08
C VAL A 449 4.95 -21.02 38.73
N VAL A 450 3.68 -20.64 38.71
CA VAL A 450 2.93 -20.36 37.49
C VAL A 450 2.54 -18.90 37.46
N CYS A 451 2.95 -18.18 36.42
CA CYS A 451 2.57 -16.80 36.17
C CYS A 451 1.47 -16.75 35.09
N VAL A 452 0.27 -16.34 35.50
CA VAL A 452 -0.90 -16.16 34.62
C VAL A 452 -1.46 -14.75 34.79
N ASP A 453 -1.63 -14.06 33.66
CA ASP A 453 -2.17 -12.69 33.57
C ASP A 453 -1.54 -11.69 34.56
N GLY A 454 -0.21 -11.75 34.70
CA GLY A 454 0.55 -10.85 35.57
C GLY A 454 0.49 -11.18 37.07
N ARG A 455 -0.09 -12.32 37.45
CA ARG A 455 -0.09 -12.84 38.83
C ARG A 455 0.73 -14.12 38.91
N SER A 456 1.47 -14.28 39.99
CA SER A 456 2.26 -15.48 40.27
C SER A 456 1.56 -16.35 41.31
N TYR A 457 1.47 -17.64 41.03
CA TYR A 457 0.88 -18.66 41.89
C TYR A 457 1.97 -19.67 42.22
N ASP A 458 2.24 -19.88 43.50
CA ASP A 458 3.16 -20.92 43.98
C ASP A 458 2.35 -22.18 44.22
N LEU A 459 2.54 -23.20 43.38
CA LEU A 459 1.78 -24.44 43.47
C LEU A 459 2.51 -25.42 44.38
N THR A 460 1.84 -25.80 45.47
CA THR A 460 2.39 -26.76 46.43
C THR A 460 1.47 -27.96 46.57
N SER A 461 2.02 -29.18 46.48
CA SER A 461 1.24 -30.41 46.65
C SER A 461 1.55 -31.02 48.01
N THR A 462 0.52 -31.31 48.81
CA THR A 462 0.64 -32.06 50.06
C THR A 462 -0.50 -33.09 50.16
N ASN A 463 -0.16 -34.36 50.37
CA ASN A 463 -1.13 -35.47 50.47
C ASN A 463 -2.08 -35.57 49.26
N GLY A 464 -1.56 -35.39 48.04
CA GLY A 464 -2.35 -35.48 46.80
C GLY A 464 -3.30 -34.31 46.56
N LYS A 465 -3.19 -33.20 47.31
CA LYS A 465 -3.91 -31.96 47.07
C LYS A 465 -2.94 -30.83 46.75
N VAL A 466 -3.19 -30.12 45.65
CA VAL A 466 -2.47 -28.90 45.29
C VAL A 466 -3.12 -27.69 45.97
N ARG A 467 -2.31 -26.78 46.48
CA ARG A 467 -2.70 -25.49 47.04
C ARG A 467 -2.05 -24.35 46.31
#